data_AF-A0A418MGV9-F1
#
_entry.id   AF-A0A418MGV9-F1
#
_cell.length_a   1.000
_cell.length_b   1.000
_cell.length_c   1.000
_cell.angle_alpha   90.00
_cell.angle_beta   90.00
_cell.angle_gamma   90.00
#
_symmetry.space_group_name_H-M   'P 1'
#
loop_
_entity.id
_entity.type
_entity.pdbx_description
1 polymer ?
#
loop_
_entity_poly.entity_id
_entity_poly.type
_entity_poly.pdbx_seq_one_letter_code
_entity_poly.pdbx_strand_id
1 'polypeptide(L)'
;MPVARNNRQSNVPNGMEALQYSIDFVTAILLLTGHITTSGIFVVPEGFFLSATGPILGGDNFEGKTTQTSIGLRTINLVSAILLILNVIRVTGPYITSRRAFVVFSGEIFGIKEIAGAVRMEDMNRRAASQLRQYVRSELLSVHKNV
;
A
#
# COMPACT_ATOMS: atom_id res chain seq x y z
N MET A 1 16.43 -0.55 42.58
CA MET A 1 15.87 -1.40 41.51
C MET A 1 14.95 -0.54 40.64
N PRO A 2 15.29 -0.22 39.38
CA PRO A 2 14.44 0.61 38.55
C PRO A 2 13.36 -0.24 37.87
N VAL A 3 12.12 0.21 38.01
CA VAL A 3 10.91 -0.39 37.44
C VAL A 3 10.92 -0.21 35.93
N ALA A 4 10.85 -1.31 35.18
CA ALA A 4 10.69 -1.30 33.73
C ALA A 4 9.35 -0.65 33.38
N ARG A 5 9.38 0.58 32.82
CA ARG A 5 8.19 1.22 32.24
C ARG A 5 7.75 0.41 31.03
N ASN A 6 6.60 -0.24 31.19
CA ASN A 6 5.91 -0.99 30.15
C ASN A 6 5.32 0.00 29.12
N ASN A 7 6.13 0.41 28.15
CA ASN A 7 5.72 1.25 27.03
C ASN A 7 4.90 0.40 26.04
N ARG A 8 3.66 0.09 26.40
CA ARG A 8 2.64 -0.24 25.40
C ARG A 8 2.23 1.07 24.71
N GLN A 9 3.08 1.56 23.82
CA GLN A 9 2.65 2.52 22.82
C GLN A 9 1.57 1.82 21.99
N SER A 10 0.33 2.29 22.17
CA SER A 10 -0.81 1.89 21.36
C SER A 10 -0.45 2.04 19.89
N ASN A 11 -0.53 0.93 19.14
CA ASN A 11 -0.47 0.90 17.68
C ASN A 11 -1.71 1.59 17.10
N VAL A 12 -1.87 2.89 17.34
CA VAL A 12 -2.84 3.70 16.60
C VAL A 12 -2.18 3.96 15.25
N PRO A 13 -2.78 3.50 14.14
CA PRO A 13 -2.29 3.84 12.82
C PRO A 13 -2.20 5.37 12.73
N ASN A 14 -1.06 5.88 12.29
CA ASN A 14 -0.95 7.32 12.03
C ASN A 14 -2.02 7.69 10.99
N GLY A 15 -2.55 8.93 11.00
CA GLY A 15 -3.69 9.29 10.15
C GLY A 15 -3.52 8.91 8.66
N MET A 16 -2.29 8.92 8.15
CA MET A 16 -1.94 8.47 6.80
C MET A 16 -2.17 6.97 6.58
N GLU A 17 -1.84 6.11 7.54
CA GLU A 17 -2.07 4.66 7.44
C GLU A 17 -3.55 4.32 7.52
N ALA A 18 -4.31 5.01 8.36
CA ALA A 18 -5.76 4.85 8.43
C ALA A 18 -6.44 5.27 7.11
N LEU A 19 -5.95 6.35 6.48
CA LEU A 19 -6.40 6.78 5.16
C LEU A 19 -6.05 5.75 4.08
N GLN A 20 -4.81 5.26 4.04
CA GLN A 20 -4.41 4.23 3.08
C GLN A 20 -5.25 2.96 3.22
N TYR A 21 -5.43 2.46 4.45
CA TYR A 21 -6.29 1.31 4.71
C TYR A 21 -7.73 1.54 4.26
N SER A 22 -8.26 2.75 4.48
CA SER A 22 -9.61 3.11 4.02
C SER A 22 -9.71 3.10 2.49
N ILE A 23 -8.69 3.60 1.79
CA ILE A 23 -8.62 3.57 0.31
C ILE A 23 -8.53 2.13 -0.20
N ASP A 24 -7.67 1.31 0.40
CA ASP A 24 -7.50 -0.11 0.03
C ASP A 24 -8.82 -0.88 0.25
N PHE A 25 -9.46 -0.65 1.40
CA PHE A 25 -10.72 -1.28 1.76
C PHE A 25 -11.86 -0.87 0.83
N VAL A 26 -12.03 0.43 0.56
CA VAL A 26 -13.04 0.92 -0.39
C VAL A 26 -12.80 0.33 -1.78
N THR A 27 -11.56 0.31 -2.25
CA THR A 27 -11.20 -0.29 -3.56
C THR A 27 -11.57 -1.77 -3.61
N ALA A 28 -11.33 -2.52 -2.53
CA ALA A 28 -11.74 -3.92 -2.44
C ALA A 28 -13.26 -4.10 -2.51
N ILE A 29 -14.04 -3.28 -1.80
CA ILE A 29 -15.51 -3.32 -1.87
C ILE A 29 -16.00 -2.99 -3.29
N LEU A 30 -15.40 -2.02 -3.97
CA LEU A 30 -15.77 -1.67 -5.34
C LEU A 30 -15.48 -2.81 -6.33
N LEU A 31 -14.38 -3.56 -6.14
CA LEU A 31 -14.08 -4.76 -6.92
C LEU A 31 -15.09 -5.89 -6.65
N LEU A 32 -15.45 -6.14 -5.40
CA LEU A 32 -16.39 -7.19 -5.00
C LEU A 32 -17.81 -6.92 -5.51
N THR A 33 -18.21 -5.65 -5.52
CA THR A 33 -19.53 -5.22 -6.00
C THR A 33 -19.57 -5.04 -7.52
N GLY A 34 -18.42 -5.09 -8.20
CA GLY A 34 -18.33 -4.89 -9.65
C GLY A 34 -18.55 -3.43 -10.09
N HIS A 35 -18.40 -2.46 -9.19
CA HIS A 35 -18.40 -1.04 -9.56
C HIS A 35 -17.08 -0.63 -10.22
N ILE A 36 -16.01 -1.35 -9.93
CA ILE A 36 -14.78 -1.37 -10.73
C ILE A 36 -14.40 -2.82 -11.01
N THR A 37 -13.65 -3.02 -12.08
CA THR A 37 -13.17 -4.32 -12.53
C THR A 37 -11.72 -4.20 -12.97
N THR A 38 -10.94 -5.25 -12.76
CA THR A 38 -9.55 -5.29 -13.19
C THR A 38 -9.49 -5.20 -14.71
N SER A 39 -8.83 -4.16 -15.22
CA SER A 39 -8.77 -3.82 -16.64
C SER A 39 -7.49 -4.28 -17.33
N GLY A 40 -6.41 -4.47 -16.57
CA GLY A 40 -5.13 -4.84 -17.15
C GLY A 40 -3.99 -4.86 -16.15
N ILE A 41 -2.84 -5.30 -16.65
CA ILE A 41 -1.59 -5.43 -15.91
C ILE A 41 -0.57 -4.47 -16.54
N PHE A 42 0.09 -3.66 -15.71
CA PHE A 42 1.24 -2.87 -16.11
C PHE A 42 2.51 -3.57 -15.63
N VAL A 43 3.38 -3.95 -16.56
CA VAL A 43 4.67 -4.58 -16.23
C VAL A 43 5.74 -3.50 -16.18
N VAL A 44 6.52 -3.48 -15.10
CA VAL A 44 7.69 -2.61 -14.91
C VAL A 44 8.92 -3.46 -14.59
N PRO A 45 10.15 -2.92 -14.68
CA PRO A 45 11.35 -3.71 -14.39
C PRO A 45 11.36 -4.37 -13.00
N GLU A 46 10.78 -3.71 -12.00
CA GLU A 46 10.76 -4.18 -10.62
C GLU A 46 9.64 -5.19 -10.34
N GLY A 47 8.62 -5.29 -11.20
CA GLY A 47 7.41 -6.05 -10.89
C GLY A 47 6.22 -5.73 -11.78
N PHE A 48 5.01 -5.91 -11.25
CA PHE A 48 3.80 -5.52 -11.99
C PHE A 48 2.75 -4.86 -11.10
N PHE A 49 1.90 -4.06 -11.74
CA PHE A 49 0.75 -3.44 -11.13
C PHE A 49 -0.52 -3.95 -11.79
N LEU A 50 -1.55 -4.13 -10.98
CA LEU A 50 -2.90 -4.35 -11.47
C LEU A 50 -3.60 -3.00 -11.56
N SER A 51 -4.45 -2.87 -12.58
CA SER A 51 -5.28 -1.69 -12.79
C SER A 51 -6.74 -2.08 -12.77
N ALA A 52 -7.57 -1.24 -12.18
CA ALA A 52 -9.01 -1.38 -12.24
C ALA A 52 -9.69 -0.08 -12.67
N THR A 53 -10.76 -0.20 -13.45
CA THR A 53 -11.65 0.91 -13.82
C THR A 53 -13.10 0.44 -13.83
N GLY A 54 -14.04 1.36 -13.97
CA GLY A 54 -15.46 1.08 -14.03
C GLY A 54 -16.31 2.35 -14.00
N PRO A 55 -17.64 2.23 -13.93
CA PRO A 55 -18.57 3.36 -14.11
C PRO A 55 -18.28 4.57 -13.21
N ILE A 56 -17.95 4.32 -11.95
CA ILE A 56 -17.61 5.38 -10.97
C ILE A 56 -16.30 6.12 -11.27
N LEU A 57 -15.44 5.55 -12.13
CA LEU A 57 -14.19 6.16 -12.59
C LEU A 57 -14.30 6.65 -14.04
N GLY A 58 -15.51 6.73 -14.60
CA GLY A 58 -15.75 7.17 -15.98
C GLY A 58 -15.37 6.13 -17.04
N GLY A 59 -15.12 4.88 -16.64
CA GLY A 59 -14.88 3.77 -17.55
C GLY A 59 -16.07 2.81 -17.61
N ASP A 60 -16.00 1.84 -18.51
CA ASP A 60 -16.92 0.69 -18.51
C ASP A 60 -16.31 -0.45 -17.70
N ASN A 61 -17.17 -1.34 -17.19
CA ASN A 61 -16.72 -2.59 -16.62
C ASN A 61 -16.19 -3.53 -17.71
N PHE A 62 -15.14 -4.26 -17.37
CA PHE A 62 -14.61 -5.31 -18.22
C PHE A 62 -15.42 -6.59 -18.00
N GLU A 63 -15.97 -7.10 -19.09
CA GLU A 63 -16.71 -8.35 -19.12
C GLU A 63 -16.01 -9.36 -20.04
N GLY A 64 -16.09 -10.63 -19.66
CA GLY A 64 -15.54 -11.70 -20.48
C GLY A 64 -16.41 -11.93 -21.71
N LYS A 65 -15.77 -12.10 -22.87
CA LYS A 65 -16.47 -12.46 -24.12
C LYS A 65 -17.01 -13.88 -24.10
N THR A 66 -16.46 -14.73 -23.23
CA THR A 66 -16.90 -16.11 -22.99
C THR A 66 -17.15 -16.33 -21.49
N THR A 67 -17.93 -17.35 -21.16
CA THR A 67 -18.18 -17.74 -19.76
C THR A 67 -16.88 -17.97 -18.99
N GLN A 68 -15.89 -18.61 -19.61
CA GLN A 68 -14.58 -18.86 -18.98
C GLN A 68 -13.83 -17.56 -18.70
N THR A 69 -13.82 -16.62 -19.64
CA THR A 69 -13.19 -15.31 -19.41
C THR A 69 -13.93 -14.49 -18.35
N SER A 70 -15.26 -14.59 -18.26
CA SER A 70 -16.05 -13.91 -17.22
C SER A 70 -15.79 -14.50 -15.83
N ILE A 71 -15.67 -15.82 -15.72
CA ILE A 71 -15.26 -16.49 -14.47
C ILE A 71 -13.83 -16.08 -14.10
N GLY A 72 -12.92 -16.03 -15.08
CA GLY A 72 -11.54 -15.58 -14.87
C GLY A 72 -11.46 -14.16 -14.31
N LEU A 73 -12.15 -13.20 -14.95
CA LEU A 73 -12.20 -11.81 -14.50
C LEU A 73 -12.81 -11.68 -13.09
N ARG A 74 -13.90 -12.40 -12.81
CA ARG A 74 -14.51 -12.43 -11.46
C ARG A 74 -13.55 -12.99 -10.42
N THR A 75 -12.79 -14.03 -10.78
CA THR A 75 -11.78 -14.62 -9.89
C THR A 75 -10.65 -13.64 -9.61
N ILE A 76 -10.14 -12.94 -10.64
CA ILE A 76 -9.10 -11.91 -10.48
C ILE A 76 -9.59 -10.78 -9.57
N ASN A 77 -10.82 -10.30 -9.78
CA ASN A 77 -11.41 -9.24 -8.93
C ASN A 77 -11.56 -9.71 -7.48
N LEU A 78 -12.05 -10.93 -7.26
CA LEU A 78 -12.21 -11.52 -5.93
C LEU A 78 -10.86 -11.67 -5.22
N VAL A 79 -9.87 -12.26 -5.88
CA VAL A 79 -8.53 -12.45 -5.30
C VAL A 79 -7.89 -11.10 -5.00
N SER A 80 -7.96 -10.13 -5.91
CA SER A 80 -7.41 -8.79 -5.71
C SER A 80 -8.06 -8.08 -4.52
N ALA A 81 -9.39 -8.17 -4.39
CA ALA A 81 -10.10 -7.60 -3.25
C ALA A 81 -9.69 -8.23 -1.92
N ILE A 82 -9.54 -9.56 -1.86
CA ILE A 82 -9.06 -10.27 -0.67
C ILE A 82 -7.64 -9.80 -0.32
N LEU A 83 -6.75 -9.68 -1.30
CA LEU A 83 -5.37 -9.24 -1.09
C LEU A 83 -5.29 -7.80 -0.57
N LEU A 84 -6.16 -6.90 -1.04
CA LEU A 84 -6.29 -5.54 -0.53
C LEU A 84 -6.77 -5.53 0.94
N ILE A 85 -7.81 -6.30 1.25
CA ILE A 85 -8.34 -6.42 2.64
C ILE A 85 -7.27 -6.96 3.59
N LEU A 86 -6.46 -7.92 3.13
CA LEU A 86 -5.36 -8.50 3.91
C LEU A 86 -4.11 -7.62 3.96
N ASN A 87 -4.10 -6.45 3.29
CA ASN A 87 -2.95 -5.56 3.13
C ASN A 87 -1.72 -6.25 2.51
N VAL A 88 -1.93 -7.29 1.69
CA VAL A 88 -0.86 -7.96 0.94
C VAL A 88 -0.45 -7.15 -0.29
N ILE A 89 -1.43 -6.46 -0.88
CA ILE A 89 -1.24 -5.45 -1.91
C ILE A 89 -1.93 -4.16 -1.44
N ARG A 90 -1.50 -3.02 -1.96
CA ARG A 90 -2.04 -1.71 -1.64
C ARG A 90 -2.30 -0.90 -2.89
N VAL A 91 -3.28 -0.01 -2.82
CA VAL A 91 -3.50 1.04 -3.81
C VAL A 91 -2.29 1.95 -3.83
N THR A 92 -1.60 1.97 -4.95
CA THR A 92 -0.46 2.86 -5.20
C THR A 92 -0.92 4.26 -5.55
N GLY A 93 -2.06 4.37 -6.25
CA GLY A 93 -2.68 5.65 -6.56
C GLY A 93 -3.60 5.60 -7.77
N PRO A 94 -4.22 6.73 -8.11
CA PRO A 94 -4.99 6.87 -9.33
C PRO A 94 -4.09 7.12 -10.54
N TYR A 95 -4.45 6.52 -11.68
CA TYR A 95 -3.93 6.88 -12.99
C TYR A 95 -5.06 7.51 -13.80
N ILE A 96 -4.91 8.78 -14.16
CA ILE A 96 -5.97 9.57 -14.79
C ILE A 96 -5.64 9.76 -16.26
N THR A 97 -6.62 9.49 -17.12
CA THR A 97 -6.56 9.75 -18.56
C THR A 97 -7.60 10.79 -18.95
N SER A 98 -7.62 11.20 -20.22
CA SER A 98 -8.57 12.21 -20.72
C SER A 98 -10.05 11.82 -20.60
N ARG A 99 -10.38 10.53 -20.49
CA ARG A 99 -11.78 10.05 -20.46
C ARG A 99 -12.15 9.25 -19.22
N ARG A 100 -11.18 8.65 -18.55
CA ARG A 100 -11.42 7.75 -17.41
C ARG A 100 -10.24 7.73 -16.46
N ALA A 101 -10.51 7.34 -15.23
CA ALA A 101 -9.52 7.05 -14.22
C ALA A 101 -9.38 5.54 -14.01
N PHE A 102 -8.21 5.15 -13.52
CA PHE A 102 -7.89 3.81 -13.09
C PHE A 102 -7.36 3.90 -11.67
N VAL A 103 -7.70 2.93 -10.83
CA VAL A 103 -6.99 2.72 -9.57
C VAL A 103 -5.95 1.65 -9.83
N VAL A 104 -4.71 1.93 -9.43
CA VAL A 104 -3.58 1.04 -9.62
C VAL A 104 -3.14 0.51 -8.27
N PHE A 105 -2.91 -0.79 -8.18
CA PHE A 105 -2.53 -1.46 -6.94
C PHE A 105 -1.46 -2.52 -7.18
N SER A 106 -0.56 -2.65 -6.22
CA SER A 106 0.52 -3.64 -6.22
C SER A 106 1.04 -3.90 -4.80
N GLY A 107 1.99 -4.82 -4.66
CA GLY A 107 2.64 -5.16 -3.40
C GLY A 107 3.82 -6.08 -3.60
N GLU A 108 4.42 -6.52 -2.50
CA GLU A 108 5.67 -7.30 -2.53
C GLU A 108 5.51 -8.62 -3.30
N ILE A 109 4.33 -9.23 -3.23
CA ILE A 109 4.01 -10.45 -3.99
C ILE A 109 4.09 -10.26 -5.51
N PHE A 110 4.07 -9.02 -5.99
CA PHE A 110 4.18 -8.65 -7.39
C PHE A 110 5.54 -8.02 -7.72
N GLY A 111 6.52 -8.07 -6.79
CA GLY A 111 7.87 -7.53 -6.97
C GLY A 111 8.04 -6.07 -6.57
N ILE A 112 6.94 -5.33 -6.37
CA ILE A 112 6.98 -3.93 -5.98
C ILE A 112 7.13 -3.84 -4.45
N LYS A 113 8.32 -3.43 -4.01
CA LYS A 113 8.54 -3.09 -2.60
C LYS A 113 7.64 -1.93 -2.21
N GLU A 114 7.09 -2.00 -1.00
CA GLU A 114 6.19 -0.99 -0.45
C GLU A 114 6.76 0.42 -0.65
N ILE A 115 6.06 1.25 -1.43
CA ILE A 115 6.47 2.64 -1.65
C ILE A 115 6.26 3.37 -0.33
N ALA A 116 7.36 3.90 0.20
CA ALA A 116 7.46 4.53 1.51
C ALA A 116 6.32 5.55 1.73
N GLY A 117 5.36 5.15 2.55
CA GLY A 117 4.19 5.93 2.97
C GLY A 117 3.48 5.25 4.15
N ALA A 118 3.47 3.92 4.15
CA ALA A 118 3.34 3.11 5.35
C ALA A 118 4.73 2.69 5.81
N VAL A 119 5.48 3.60 6.43
CA VAL A 119 6.67 3.14 7.16
C VAL A 119 6.13 2.32 8.32
N ARG A 120 6.29 0.99 8.29
CA ARG A 120 5.95 0.14 9.45
C ARG A 120 6.52 0.83 10.69
N MET A 121 5.71 1.00 11.74
CA MET A 121 6.17 1.66 12.98
C MET A 121 7.53 1.13 13.47
N GLU A 122 7.81 -0.14 13.22
CA GLU A 122 9.11 -0.76 13.51
C GLU A 122 10.29 -0.12 12.74
N ASP A 123 10.11 0.22 11.47
CA ASP A 123 11.12 0.89 10.64
C ASP A 123 11.28 2.36 11.01
N MET A 124 10.19 3.05 11.40
CA MET A 124 10.28 4.40 11.97
C MET A 124 11.08 4.39 13.26
N ASN A 125 10.81 3.42 14.14
CA ASN A 125 11.47 3.31 15.43
C ASN A 125 12.97 2.95 15.26
N ARG A 126 13.30 2.08 14.30
CA ARG A 126 14.69 1.78 13.92
C ARG A 126 15.41 3.01 13.37
N ARG A 127 14.75 3.81 12.52
CA ARG A 127 15.30 5.06 11.96
C ARG A 127 15.52 6.12 13.04
N ALA A 128 14.53 6.37 13.89
CA ALA A 128 14.65 7.30 15.02
C ALA A 128 15.80 6.90 15.97
N ALA A 129 15.91 5.61 16.30
CA ALA A 129 17.02 5.10 17.12
C ALA A 129 18.38 5.26 16.43
N SER A 130 18.46 5.10 15.11
CA SER A 130 19.70 5.31 14.36
C SER A 130 20.13 6.77 14.33
N GLN A 131 19.18 7.70 14.16
CA GLN A 131 19.44 9.14 14.17
C GLN A 131 19.88 9.61 15.56
N LEU A 132 19.22 9.15 16.62
CA LEU A 132 19.61 9.48 18.00
C LEU A 132 21.04 9.00 18.31
N ARG A 133 21.39 7.78 17.88
CA ARG A 133 22.76 7.25 18.04
C ARG A 133 23.78 8.08 17.28
N GLN A 134 23.46 8.55 16.07
CA GLN A 134 24.35 9.42 15.30
C GLN A 134 24.54 10.78 15.97
N TYR A 135 23.46 11.38 16.46
CA TYR A 135 23.50 12.67 17.16
C TYR A 135 24.33 12.60 18.47
N VAL A 136 24.08 11.58 19.30
CA VAL A 136 24.88 11.35 20.52
C VAL A 136 26.36 11.13 20.17
N ARG A 137 26.65 10.36 19.11
CA ARG A 137 28.03 10.15 18.66
C ARG A 137 28.69 11.44 18.19
N SER A 138 27.98 12.33 17.48
CA SER A 138 28.55 13.61 17.06
C SER A 138 28.86 14.54 18.23
N GLU A 139 28.02 14.57 19.26
CA GLU A 139 28.28 15.34 20.49
C GLU A 139 29.48 14.78 21.27
N LEU A 140 29.60 13.46 21.40
CA LEU A 140 30.77 12.87 22.07
C LEU A 140 32.08 13.17 21.34
N LEU A 141 32.04 13.20 20.00
CA LEU A 141 33.22 13.53 19.18
C LEU A 141 33.56 15.03 19.19
N SER A 142 32.59 15.92 19.41
CA SER A 142 32.85 17.36 19.54
C SER A 142 33.52 17.69 20.87
N VAL A 143 33.10 17.03 21.96
CA VAL A 143 33.71 17.17 23.29
C VAL A 143 35.16 16.69 23.30
N HIS A 144 35.47 15.59 22.61
CA HIS A 144 36.83 15.02 22.56
C HIS A 144 37.82 15.81 21.70
N LYS A 145 37.36 16.77 20.88
CA LYS A 145 38.23 17.66 20.09
C LYS A 145 38.55 18.98 20.79
N ASN A 146 37.89 19.28 21.91
CA ASN A 146 38.05 20.51 22.70
C ASN A 146 38.85 20.28 24.00
N VAL A 147 39.58 19.17 24.09
CA VAL A 147 40.57 18.83 25.14
C VAL A 147 41.89 18.56 24.43
#